data_AF-A0A7X8VDM1-F1
#
_entry.id   AF-A0A7X8VDM1-F1
#
_cell.length_a   1.000
_cell.length_b   1.000
_cell.length_c   1.000
_cell.angle_alpha   90.00
_cell.angle_beta   90.00
_cell.angle_gamma   90.00
#
_symmetry.space_group_name_H-M   'P 1'
#
loop_
_entity.id
_entity.type
_entity.pdbx_description
1 polymer ?
#
loop_
_entity_poly.entity_id
_entity_poly.type
_entity_poly.pdbx_seq_one_letter_code
_entity_poly.pdbx_strand_id
1 'polypeptide(L)'
;MNIEFVEALAQLEKEKGISKEILLDALEASLISAYKKNYGSSQNVSVNIDRDTGEVKVFCKKVVTDEVKDSLLEIDITEASAFNPTAKVGDIITIEVTPKKFGRIAAQTAKQVVM
;
A
#
# COMPACT_ATOMS: atom_id res chain seq x y z
N MET A 1 -3.89 16.18 -5.37
CA MET A 1 -3.27 16.61 -6.65
C MET A 1 -2.19 15.58 -6.96
N ASN A 2 -2.53 14.55 -7.74
CA ASN A 2 -1.60 13.50 -8.20
C ASN A 2 -1.70 13.30 -9.73
N ILE A 3 -2.25 14.30 -10.44
CA ILE A 3 -2.45 14.28 -11.90
C ILE A 3 -1.11 14.27 -12.63
N GLU A 4 -0.13 15.04 -12.15
CA GLU A 4 1.24 15.07 -12.70
C GLU A 4 1.90 13.67 -12.71
N PHE A 5 1.57 12.83 -11.71
CA PHE A 5 2.09 11.47 -11.64
C PHE A 5 1.47 10.56 -12.69
N VAL A 6 0.14 10.62 -12.89
CA VAL A 6 -0.56 9.84 -13.90
C VAL A 6 -0.11 10.24 -15.32
N GLU A 7 0.11 11.53 -15.54
CA GLU A 7 0.63 12.05 -16.81
C GLU A 7 2.07 11.61 -17.08
N ALA A 8 2.94 11.63 -16.07
CA ALA A 8 4.33 11.16 -16.20
C ALA A 8 4.40 9.67 -16.56
N LEU A 9 3.51 8.84 -15.99
CA LEU A 9 3.40 7.42 -16.34
C LEU A 9 2.96 7.22 -17.80
N ALA A 10 1.95 7.99 -18.25
CA ALA A 10 1.48 7.91 -19.63
C ALA A 10 2.54 8.39 -20.64
N GLN A 11 3.40 9.33 -20.24
CA GLN A 11 4.52 9.77 -21.06
C GLN A 11 5.61 8.69 -21.16
N LEU A 12 5.98 8.06 -20.04
CA LEU A 12 6.93 6.95 -20.03
C LEU A 12 6.44 5.75 -20.87
N GLU A 13 5.15 5.46 -20.85
CA GLU A 13 4.54 4.43 -21.68
C GLU A 13 4.75 4.70 -23.17
N LYS A 14 4.58 5.97 -23.60
CA LYS A 14 4.81 6.38 -24.99
C LYS A 14 6.29 6.40 -25.39
N GLU A 15 7.17 6.87 -24.50
CA GLU A 15 8.59 7.05 -24.81
C GLU A 15 9.39 5.75 -24.74
N LYS A 16 9.11 4.91 -23.74
CA LYS A 16 9.87 3.68 -23.47
C LYS A 16 9.12 2.40 -23.85
N GLY A 17 7.85 2.50 -24.25
CA GLY A 17 7.02 1.33 -24.59
C GLY A 17 6.71 0.42 -23.42
N ILE A 18 6.80 0.93 -22.19
CA ILE A 18 6.55 0.17 -20.95
C ILE A 18 5.10 0.41 -20.54
N SER A 19 4.31 -0.65 -20.46
CA SER A 19 2.91 -0.55 -20.05
C SER A 19 2.76 0.15 -18.70
N LYS A 20 1.77 1.02 -18.58
CA LYS A 20 1.45 1.74 -17.33
C LYS A 20 1.31 0.81 -16.12
N GLU A 21 0.76 -0.39 -16.32
CA GLU A 21 0.63 -1.42 -15.28
C GLU A 21 1.98 -1.86 -14.70
N ILE A 22 2.97 -2.13 -15.55
CA ILE A 22 4.32 -2.56 -15.12
C ILE A 22 4.99 -1.45 -14.29
N LEU A 23 4.80 -0.19 -14.70
CA LEU A 23 5.33 0.95 -13.94
C LEU A 23 4.64 1.09 -12.58
N LEU A 24 3.32 0.94 -12.53
CA LEU A 24 2.56 0.97 -11.27
C LEU A 24 2.99 -0.16 -10.34
N ASP A 25 3.18 -1.38 -10.84
CA ASP A 25 3.67 -2.52 -10.05
C ASP A 25 5.07 -2.25 -9.47
N ALA A 26 5.98 -1.71 -10.29
CA ALA A 26 7.32 -1.35 -9.84
C ALA A 26 7.31 -0.24 -8.78
N LEU A 27 6.38 0.71 -8.91
CA LEU A 27 6.16 1.77 -7.95
C LEU A 27 5.58 1.24 -6.64
N GLU A 28 4.57 0.38 -6.70
CA GLU A 28 4.00 -0.29 -5.52
C GLU A 28 5.08 -1.05 -4.74
N ALA A 29 5.93 -1.83 -5.42
CA ALA A 29 7.05 -2.53 -4.80
C ALA A 29 8.06 -1.56 -4.14
N SER A 30 8.34 -0.44 -4.79
CA SER A 30 9.24 0.61 -4.27
C SER A 30 8.65 1.29 -3.04
N LEU A 31 7.34 1.56 -3.06
CA LEU A 31 6.60 2.18 -1.95
C LEU A 31 6.48 1.23 -0.76
N ILE A 32 6.26 -0.07 -0.99
CA ILE A 32 6.29 -1.10 0.05
C ILE A 32 7.64 -1.08 0.75
N SER A 33 8.74 -0.99 -0.01
CA SER A 33 10.10 -0.93 0.54
C SER A 33 10.35 0.36 1.35
N ALA A 34 9.89 1.51 0.83
CA ALA A 34 9.96 2.79 1.53
C ALA A 34 9.13 2.79 2.82
N TYR A 35 7.94 2.18 2.80
CA TYR A 35 7.08 2.04 3.97
C TYR A 35 7.76 1.17 5.03
N LYS A 36 8.27 -0.01 4.65
CA LYS A 36 8.99 -0.93 5.56
C LYS A 36 10.17 -0.23 6.25
N LYS A 37 10.94 0.57 5.52
CA LYS A 37 12.10 1.30 6.06
C LYS A 37 11.72 2.39 7.07
N ASN A 38 10.59 3.07 6.88
CA ASN A 38 10.18 4.20 7.73
C ASN A 38 9.27 3.80 8.90
N TYR A 39 8.49 2.72 8.76
CA TYR A 39 7.44 2.33 9.71
C TYR A 39 7.67 0.98 10.37
N GLY A 40 8.84 0.36 10.16
CA GLY A 40 9.41 -0.63 11.06
C GLY A 40 8.90 -2.06 10.90
N SER A 41 7.61 -2.29 10.69
CA SER A 41 7.10 -3.67 10.69
C SER A 41 5.81 -3.78 9.90
N SER A 42 5.89 -4.53 8.80
CA SER A 42 5.05 -5.69 8.56
C SER A 42 5.51 -6.33 7.25
N GLN A 43 5.79 -7.63 7.29
CA GLN A 43 6.04 -8.41 6.07
C GLN A 43 4.79 -8.40 5.15
N ASN A 44 3.63 -8.02 5.69
CA ASN A 44 2.31 -8.15 5.10
C ASN A 44 1.69 -6.81 4.68
N VAL A 45 2.51 -5.86 4.23
CA VAL A 45 2.02 -4.57 3.71
C VAL A 45 1.85 -4.63 2.20
N SER A 46 0.72 -4.13 1.71
CA SER A 46 0.44 -3.92 0.30
C SER A 46 0.16 -2.44 0.09
N VAL A 47 0.72 -1.89 -0.98
CA VAL A 47 0.41 -0.53 -1.44
C VAL A 47 -0.46 -0.69 -2.67
N ASN A 48 -1.53 0.10 -2.75
CA ASN A 48 -2.38 0.16 -3.92
C ASN A 48 -2.35 1.59 -4.47
N ILE A 49 -2.12 1.74 -5.76
CA ILE A 49 -2.15 3.03 -6.44
C ILE A 49 -3.37 3.08 -7.35
N ASP A 50 -4.25 4.04 -7.10
CA ASP A 50 -5.37 4.31 -7.98
C ASP A 50 -4.86 4.86 -9.32
N ARG A 51 -5.15 4.16 -10.41
CA ARG A 51 -4.61 4.45 -11.76
C ARG A 51 -5.16 5.75 -12.37
N ASP A 52 -6.30 6.22 -11.88
CA ASP A 52 -7.04 7.34 -12.46
C ASP A 52 -6.72 8.64 -11.69
N THR A 53 -6.67 8.54 -10.37
CA THR A 53 -6.44 9.66 -9.46
C THR A 53 -4.99 9.76 -8.98
N GLY A 54 -4.22 8.68 -9.09
CA GLY A 54 -2.90 8.51 -8.49
C GLY A 54 -2.93 8.38 -6.97
N GLU A 55 -4.10 8.22 -6.33
CA GLU A 55 -4.18 8.10 -4.87
C GLU A 55 -3.46 6.83 -4.39
N VAL A 56 -2.59 6.98 -3.40
CA VAL A 56 -1.79 5.87 -2.85
C VAL A 56 -2.36 5.48 -1.50
N LYS A 57 -2.81 4.24 -1.39
CA LYS A 57 -3.31 3.65 -0.14
C LYS A 57 -2.39 2.54 0.31
N VAL A 58 -2.22 2.43 1.63
CA VAL A 58 -1.40 1.39 2.25
C VAL A 58 -2.30 0.53 3.10
N PHE A 59 -2.21 -0.78 2.88
CA PHE A 59 -2.97 -1.78 3.57
C PHE A 59 -2.04 -2.75 4.29
N CYS A 60 -2.39 -3.14 5.51
CA CYS A 60 -1.74 -4.26 6.19
C CYS A 60 -2.71 -5.43 6.28
N LYS A 61 -2.18 -6.64 6.05
CA LYS A 61 -2.91 -7.87 6.29
C LYS A 61 -2.59 -8.37 7.69
N LYS A 62 -3.64 -8.56 8.49
CA LYS A 62 -3.54 -9.08 9.85
C LYS A 62 -4.31 -10.38 9.98
N VAL A 63 -3.75 -11.32 10.74
CA VAL A 63 -4.41 -12.58 11.09
C VAL A 63 -5.28 -12.35 12.32
N VAL A 64 -6.54 -12.77 12.23
CA VAL A 64 -7.49 -12.69 13.34
C VAL A 64 -7.15 -13.78 14.36
N THR A 65 -6.97 -13.40 15.62
CA THR A 65 -6.60 -14.31 16.72
C THR A 65 -7.39 -13.94 17.99
N ASP A 66 -7.54 -14.91 18.89
CA ASP A 66 -8.09 -14.66 20.23
C ASP A 66 -7.03 -14.11 21.20
N GLU A 67 -5.75 -14.39 20.94
CA GLU A 67 -4.62 -13.88 21.72
C GLU A 67 -3.63 -13.20 20.79
N VAL A 68 -3.54 -11.87 20.89
CA VAL A 68 -2.60 -11.05 20.10
C VAL A 68 -1.21 -11.12 20.73
N LYS A 69 -0.29 -11.78 20.06
CA LYS A 69 1.14 -11.85 20.40
C LYS A 69 1.94 -10.78 19.66
N ASP A 70 1.55 -10.48 18.43
CA ASP A 70 2.17 -9.43 17.62
C ASP A 70 1.09 -8.48 17.06
N SER A 71 0.92 -7.31 17.68
CA SER A 71 -0.08 -6.33 17.26
C SER A 71 0.13 -5.76 15.85
N LEU A 72 1.28 -6.02 15.21
CA LEU A 72 1.58 -5.59 13.84
C LEU A 72 1.08 -6.60 12.80
N LEU A 73 1.02 -7.88 13.16
CA LEU A 73 0.64 -9.00 12.28
C LEU A 73 -0.69 -9.62 12.67
N GLU A 74 -1.16 -9.38 13.89
CA GLU A 74 -2.34 -10.00 14.48
C GLU A 74 -3.33 -8.94 14.96
N ILE A 75 -4.59 -9.32 15.01
CA ILE A 75 -5.69 -8.50 15.49
C ILE A 75 -6.68 -9.36 16.27
N ASP A 76 -7.17 -8.81 17.37
CA ASP A 76 -8.18 -9.48 18.20
C ASP A 76 -9.48 -9.68 17.41
N ILE A 77 -10.17 -10.80 17.64
CA ILE A 77 -11.47 -11.10 17.01
C ILE A 77 -12.51 -9.98 17.21
N THR A 78 -12.49 -9.30 18.36
CA THR A 78 -13.40 -8.20 18.68
C THR A 78 -13.09 -6.97 17.84
N GLU A 79 -11.81 -6.62 17.70
CA GLU A 79 -11.39 -5.53 16.82
C GLU A 79 -11.64 -5.88 15.35
N ALA A 80 -11.34 -7.11 14.93
CA ALA A 80 -11.57 -7.59 13.58
C ALA A 80 -13.06 -7.53 13.20
N SER A 81 -13.94 -7.87 14.13
CA SER A 81 -15.41 -7.82 13.94
C SER A 81 -15.92 -6.41 13.69
N ALA A 82 -15.23 -5.36 14.17
CA ALA A 82 -15.59 -3.97 13.91
C ALA A 82 -15.33 -3.56 12.44
N PHE A 83 -14.32 -4.16 11.80
CA PHE A 83 -14.02 -3.94 10.38
C PHE A 83 -14.79 -4.90 9.47
N ASN A 84 -14.92 -6.15 9.90
CA ASN A 84 -15.63 -7.19 9.18
C ASN A 84 -16.41 -8.09 10.15
N PRO A 85 -17.74 -7.91 10.29
CA PRO A 85 -18.58 -8.67 11.21
C PRO A 85 -18.60 -10.19 10.96
N THR A 86 -18.18 -10.65 9.78
CA THR A 86 -18.13 -12.08 9.45
C THR A 86 -16.75 -12.71 9.69
N ALA A 87 -15.77 -11.93 10.19
CA ALA A 87 -14.42 -12.41 10.45
C ALA A 87 -14.42 -13.49 11.55
N LYS A 88 -13.56 -14.50 11.37
CA LYS A 88 -13.34 -15.58 12.32
C LYS A 88 -11.86 -15.68 12.68
N VAL A 89 -11.56 -16.28 13.82
CA VAL A 89 -10.20 -16.63 14.21
C VAL A 89 -9.55 -17.49 13.12
N GLY A 90 -8.35 -17.09 12.69
CA GLY A 90 -7.62 -17.67 11.57
C GLY A 90 -7.84 -16.97 10.22
N ASP A 91 -8.83 -16.07 10.10
CA ASP A 91 -9.02 -15.28 8.88
C ASP A 91 -7.93 -14.21 8.73
N ILE A 92 -7.72 -13.76 7.50
CA ILE A 92 -6.86 -12.62 7.18
C ILE A 92 -7.72 -11.44 6.81
N ILE A 93 -7.65 -10.37 7.60
CA ILE A 93 -8.32 -9.11 7.30
C ILE A 93 -7.33 -8.07 6.82
N THR A 94 -7.82 -7.17 5.96
CA THR A 94 -7.02 -6.09 5.37
C THR A 94 -7.45 -4.78 6.02
N ILE A 95 -6.51 -4.06 6.62
CA ILE A 95 -6.76 -2.79 7.32
C ILE A 95 -5.99 -1.69 6.60
N GLU A 96 -6.66 -0.57 6.34
CA GLU A 96 -6.01 0.61 5.81
C GLU A 96 -5.16 1.29 6.89
N VAL A 97 -3.86 1.42 6.64
CA VAL A 97 -2.87 2.03 7.53
C VAL A 97 -2.18 3.22 6.88
N THR A 98 -2.76 3.79 5.82
CA THR A 98 -2.21 4.91 5.04
C THR A 98 -1.85 6.10 5.95
N PRO A 99 -0.56 6.43 6.14
CA PRO A 99 -0.18 7.59 6.92
C PRO A 99 -0.58 8.89 6.20
N LYS A 100 -1.07 9.91 6.92
CA LYS A 100 -1.46 11.21 6.33
C LYS A 100 -0.37 11.88 5.48
N LYS A 101 0.90 11.62 5.77
CA LYS A 101 2.05 12.19 5.04
C LYS A 101 2.58 11.27 3.94
N PHE A 102 1.99 10.09 3.74
CA PHE A 102 2.50 9.07 2.84
C PHE A 102 2.42 9.50 1.37
N GLY A 103 1.44 10.33 0.99
CA GLY A 103 1.39 10.90 -0.36
C GLY A 103 2.66 11.68 -0.74
N ARG A 104 3.34 12.34 0.21
CA ARG A 104 4.62 13.03 -0.06
C ARG A 104 5.77 12.05 -0.27
N ILE A 105 5.83 11.00 0.55
CA ILE A 105 6.82 9.92 0.40
C ILE A 105 6.61 9.25 -0.95
N ALA A 106 5.35 9.02 -1.32
CA ALA A 106 5.01 8.38 -2.57
C ALA A 106 5.42 9.21 -3.80
N ALA A 107 5.16 10.52 -3.79
CA ALA A 107 5.63 11.41 -4.84
C ALA A 107 7.16 11.44 -4.96
N GLN A 108 7.89 11.42 -3.84
CA GLN A 108 9.36 11.38 -3.84
C GLN A 108 9.91 10.06 -4.39
N THR A 109 9.36 8.93 -3.94
CA THR A 109 9.75 7.60 -4.44
C THR A 109 9.40 7.45 -5.91
N ALA A 110 8.23 7.92 -6.34
CA ALA A 110 7.84 7.91 -7.74
C ALA A 110 8.83 8.67 -8.62
N LYS A 111 9.24 9.86 -8.19
CA LYS A 111 10.26 10.65 -8.88
C LYS A 111 11.58 9.88 -9.04
N GLN A 112 12.00 9.10 -8.05
CA GLN A 112 13.23 8.30 -8.13
C GLN A 112 13.14 7.08 -9.05
N VAL A 113 11.94 6.55 -9.28
CA VAL A 113 11.71 5.40 -10.16
C VAL A 113 11.51 5.84 -11.61
N VAL A 114 10.92 7.01 -11.81
CA VAL A 114 10.60 7.59 -13.12
C VAL A 114 11.79 8.34 -13.74
N MET A 115 12.61 9.02 -12.92
CA MET A 115 13.76 9.84 -13.38
C MET A 115 15.07 9.08 -13.49
#